data_AF-A0A2N6U1E4-F1
#
_entry.id   AF-A0A2N6U1E4-F1
#
_cell.length_a   1.000
_cell.length_b   1.000
_cell.length_c   1.000
_cell.angle_alpha   90.00
_cell.angle_beta   90.00
_cell.angle_gamma   90.00
#
_symmetry.space_group_name_H-M   'P 1'
#
loop_
_entity.id
_entity.type
_entity.pdbx_description
1 polymer ?
#
loop_
_entity_poly.entity_id
_entity_poly.type
_entity_poly.pdbx_seq_one_letter_code
_entity_poly.pdbx_strand_id
1 'polypeptide(L)'
;MPTLPDDRFELPEDFGPGSVWADRTGHRTLMGRNQRGVEIPIGHGEGQINPGELLKLALIGCAGMSADNAIARRLGQQVDLRLWAHGTADEELNRYERIVEELQLPLEGLSEEQVQALGTVIQRAIVAGCTVERTVVPGVEVKHRPLRAESNASARDAASAEGDPSAADGTSADAASPHPGEEQA
;
A
#
# COMPACT_ATOMS: atom_id res chain seq x y z
N MET A 1 13.92 4.69 11.38
CA MET A 1 13.15 5.91 11.72
C MET A 1 11.74 5.73 11.17
N PRO A 2 10.68 6.19 11.85
CA PRO A 2 9.33 6.10 11.30
C PRO A 2 9.26 6.90 10.00
N THR A 3 8.65 6.32 8.98
CA THR A 3 8.39 7.01 7.71
C THR A 3 7.16 7.89 7.89
N LEU A 4 7.24 9.13 7.39
CA LEU A 4 6.12 10.05 7.33
C LEU A 4 5.70 10.25 5.87
N PRO A 5 4.43 10.61 5.60
CA PRO A 5 4.05 11.17 4.32
C PRO A 5 4.97 12.33 3.93
N ASP A 6 5.09 12.58 2.64
CA ASP A 6 5.75 13.82 2.20
C ASP A 6 4.96 15.05 2.68
N ASP A 7 5.63 16.19 2.72
CA ASP A 7 5.08 17.45 3.23
C ASP A 7 4.18 18.19 2.23
N ARG A 8 3.81 17.56 1.11
CA ARG A 8 2.90 18.17 0.12
C ARG A 8 1.48 18.30 0.67
N PHE A 9 1.14 17.51 1.69
CA PHE A 9 -0.15 17.55 2.38
C PHE A 9 0.06 17.59 3.89
N GLU A 10 -0.74 18.40 4.58
CA GLU A 10 -0.77 18.40 6.04
C GLU A 10 -1.27 17.05 6.57
N LEU A 11 -0.73 16.63 7.71
CA LEU A 11 -1.19 15.41 8.37
C LEU A 11 -2.59 15.63 8.95
N PRO A 12 -3.55 14.71 8.72
CA PRO A 12 -4.88 14.79 9.34
C PRO A 12 -4.82 14.70 10.87
N GLU A 13 -5.80 15.29 11.55
CA GLU A 13 -5.96 15.23 13.02
C GLU A 13 -5.92 13.79 13.58
N ASP A 14 -6.53 12.84 12.86
CA ASP A 14 -6.61 11.44 13.27
C ASP A 14 -5.31 10.63 12.97
N PHE A 15 -4.26 11.25 12.42
CA PHE A 15 -3.01 10.55 12.12
C PHE A 15 -2.30 10.12 13.41
N GLY A 16 -2.04 8.82 13.53
CA GLY A 16 -1.44 8.24 14.73
C GLY A 16 -0.82 6.86 14.49
N PRO A 17 -0.43 6.15 15.56
CA PRO A 17 0.14 4.81 15.44
C PRO A 17 -0.78 3.86 14.67
N GLY A 18 -0.25 3.23 13.64
CA GLY A 18 -1.01 2.29 12.80
C GLY A 18 -1.75 2.94 11.63
N SER A 19 -1.73 4.27 11.51
CA SER A 19 -2.20 4.93 10.30
C SER A 19 -1.40 4.48 9.07
N VAL A 20 -2.12 4.32 7.96
CA VAL A 20 -1.58 4.06 6.63
C VAL A 20 -2.06 5.16 5.70
N TRP A 21 -1.30 5.42 4.64
CA TRP A 21 -1.68 6.41 3.63
C TRP A 21 -1.32 5.87 2.24
N ALA A 22 -1.85 6.50 1.19
CA ALA A 22 -1.48 6.16 -0.17
C ALA A 22 -1.47 7.40 -1.06
N ASP A 23 -0.40 7.56 -1.83
CA ASP A 23 -0.26 8.67 -2.77
C ASP A 23 -0.52 8.20 -4.19
N ARG A 24 -1.19 9.03 -4.99
CA ARG A 24 -1.38 8.75 -6.41
C ARG A 24 -0.05 8.80 -7.16
N THR A 25 0.29 7.70 -7.83
CA THR A 25 1.49 7.59 -8.68
C THR A 25 1.18 7.63 -10.18
N GLY A 26 -0.10 7.48 -10.55
CA GLY A 26 -0.54 7.54 -11.94
C GLY A 26 -2.04 7.34 -12.09
N HIS A 27 -2.52 7.10 -13.32
CA HIS A 27 -3.93 6.75 -13.53
C HIS A 27 -4.24 5.41 -12.85
N ARG A 28 -5.23 5.40 -11.95
CA ARG A 28 -5.69 4.20 -11.21
C ARG A 28 -4.58 3.44 -10.48
N THR A 29 -3.53 4.15 -10.06
CA THR A 29 -2.36 3.59 -9.38
C THR A 29 -1.99 4.45 -8.18
N LEU A 30 -1.70 3.79 -7.06
CA LEU A 30 -1.31 4.40 -5.79
C LEU A 30 -0.05 3.74 -5.25
N MET A 31 0.69 4.44 -4.40
CA MET A 31 1.70 3.84 -3.53
C MET A 31 1.20 3.87 -2.09
N GLY A 32 0.82 2.71 -1.55
CA GLY A 32 0.42 2.55 -0.16
C GLY A 32 1.63 2.50 0.77
N ARG A 33 1.54 3.11 1.94
CA ARG A 33 2.63 3.24 2.91
C ARG A 33 2.16 3.08 4.35
N ASN A 34 3.10 2.66 5.20
CA ASN A 34 2.92 2.69 6.65
C ASN A 34 4.08 3.41 7.34
N GLN A 35 3.91 3.70 8.63
CA GLN A 35 4.94 4.36 9.45
C GLN A 35 6.22 3.55 9.62
N ARG A 36 6.24 2.25 9.24
CA ARG A 36 7.43 1.39 9.30
C ARG A 36 8.25 1.43 8.00
N GLY A 37 7.84 2.24 7.02
CA GLY A 37 8.55 2.37 5.74
C GLY A 37 8.29 1.25 4.75
N VAL A 38 7.21 0.48 4.94
CA VAL A 38 6.77 -0.49 3.93
C VAL A 38 6.00 0.26 2.84
N GLU A 39 6.33 -0.04 1.60
CA GLU A 39 5.65 0.47 0.40
C GLU A 39 4.93 -0.67 -0.31
N ILE A 40 3.72 -0.41 -0.81
CA ILE A 40 2.89 -1.34 -1.56
C ILE A 40 2.38 -0.65 -2.83
N PRO A 41 2.90 -0.99 -4.02
CA PRO A 41 2.34 -0.52 -5.28
C PRO A 41 0.92 -1.08 -5.47
N ILE A 42 -0.09 -0.21 -5.48
CA ILE A 42 -1.50 -0.59 -5.61
C ILE A 42 -2.02 -0.24 -7.00
N GLY A 43 -2.58 -1.23 -7.70
CA GLY A 43 -3.10 -1.07 -9.06
C GLY A 43 -3.34 -2.43 -9.75
N HIS A 44 -3.37 -2.43 -11.08
CA HIS A 44 -3.62 -3.63 -11.90
C HIS A 44 -2.47 -3.96 -12.87
N GLY A 45 -1.39 -3.17 -12.85
CA GLY A 45 -0.23 -3.38 -13.69
C GLY A 45 0.74 -4.41 -13.10
N GLU A 46 1.79 -4.71 -13.86
CA GLU A 46 2.86 -5.60 -13.42
C GLU A 46 3.54 -5.06 -12.13
N GLY A 47 3.81 -5.95 -11.18
CA GLY A 47 4.41 -5.60 -9.89
C GLY A 47 3.47 -4.85 -8.92
N GLN A 48 2.18 -4.75 -9.24
CA GLN A 48 1.17 -4.11 -8.39
C GLN A 48 0.24 -5.15 -7.79
N ILE A 49 -0.33 -4.81 -6.63
CA ILE A 49 -1.42 -5.56 -6.01
C ILE A 49 -2.71 -4.76 -6.11
N ASN A 50 -3.81 -5.38 -6.51
CA ASN A 50 -5.09 -4.67 -6.53
C ASN A 50 -5.72 -4.63 -5.11
N PRO A 51 -6.64 -3.69 -4.82
CA PRO A 51 -7.24 -3.57 -3.49
C PRO A 51 -7.94 -4.84 -2.99
N GLY A 52 -8.51 -5.63 -3.89
CA GLY A 52 -9.18 -6.89 -3.56
C GLY A 52 -8.21 -7.98 -3.14
N GLU A 53 -7.08 -8.10 -3.83
CA GLU A 53 -5.96 -8.95 -3.43
C GLU A 53 -5.35 -8.51 -2.10
N LEU A 54 -5.19 -7.20 -1.90
CA LEU A 54 -4.67 -6.65 -0.66
C LEU A 54 -5.60 -6.95 0.54
N LEU A 55 -6.92 -6.85 0.35
CA LEU A 55 -7.90 -7.28 1.35
C LEU A 55 -7.74 -8.77 1.72
N LYS A 56 -7.62 -9.63 0.71
CA LYS A 56 -7.43 -11.07 0.91
C LYS A 56 -6.12 -11.39 1.63
N LEU A 57 -5.02 -10.71 1.28
CA LEU A 57 -3.75 -10.85 1.99
C LEU A 57 -3.85 -10.40 3.46
N ALA A 58 -4.58 -9.31 3.74
CA ALA A 58 -4.79 -8.85 5.10
C ALA A 58 -5.56 -9.89 5.94
N LEU A 59 -6.57 -10.53 5.35
CA LEU A 59 -7.35 -11.60 5.98
C LEU A 59 -6.47 -12.81 6.33
N ILE A 60 -5.79 -13.41 5.35
CA ILE A 60 -4.96 -14.59 5.61
C ILE A 60 -3.75 -14.26 6.48
N GLY A 61 -3.14 -13.08 6.33
CA GLY A 61 -2.05 -12.65 7.21
C GLY A 61 -2.49 -12.60 8.67
N CYS A 62 -3.69 -12.07 8.93
CA CYS A 62 -4.30 -12.05 10.26
C CYS A 62 -4.62 -13.44 10.79
N ALA A 63 -5.23 -14.31 9.97
CA ALA A 63 -5.53 -15.69 10.34
C ALA A 63 -4.27 -16.48 10.66
N GLY A 64 -3.23 -16.38 9.82
CA GLY A 64 -1.93 -17.02 10.03
C GLY A 64 -1.29 -16.61 11.35
N MET A 65 -1.16 -15.31 11.61
CA MET A 65 -0.61 -14.81 12.88
C MET A 65 -1.43 -15.26 14.10
N SER A 66 -2.76 -15.34 13.96
CA SER A 66 -3.65 -15.78 15.05
C SER A 66 -3.53 -17.29 15.33
N ALA A 67 -3.34 -18.09 14.29
CA ALA A 67 -3.20 -19.54 14.36
C ALA A 67 -1.77 -20.01 14.71
N ASP A 68 -0.76 -19.17 14.53
CA ASP A 68 0.66 -19.52 14.58
C ASP A 68 1.04 -20.33 15.83
N ASN A 69 0.70 -19.81 17.02
CA ASN A 69 0.96 -20.51 18.29
C ASN A 69 0.26 -21.87 18.39
N ALA A 70 -0.93 -22.02 17.83
CA ALA A 70 -1.69 -23.27 17.85
C ALA A 70 -1.07 -24.33 16.92
N ILE A 71 -0.56 -23.88 15.77
CA ILE A 71 0.17 -24.67 14.78
C ILE A 71 1.53 -25.10 15.35
N ALA A 72 2.32 -24.14 15.84
CA ALA A 72 3.67 -24.36 16.36
C ALA A 72 3.70 -25.35 17.54
N ARG A 73 2.67 -25.35 18.40
CA ARG A 73 2.55 -26.32 19.51
C ARG A 73 2.43 -27.78 19.07
N ARG A 74 1.93 -28.03 17.85
CA ARG A 74 1.70 -29.39 17.34
C ARG A 74 2.74 -29.82 16.31
N LEU A 75 3.11 -28.91 15.42
CA LEU A 75 3.98 -29.21 14.29
C LEU A 75 5.42 -28.68 14.46
N GLY A 76 5.68 -27.93 15.54
CA GLY A 76 6.99 -27.36 15.84
C GLY A 76 7.12 -25.89 15.45
N GLN A 77 8.10 -25.21 16.03
CA GLN A 77 8.29 -23.75 15.93
C GLN A 77 8.75 -23.25 14.56
N GLN A 78 9.16 -24.15 13.66
CA GLN A 78 9.73 -23.83 12.35
C GLN A 78 8.95 -24.54 11.23
N VAL A 79 7.68 -24.87 11.48
CA VAL A 79 6.84 -25.55 10.51
C VAL A 79 6.55 -24.65 9.32
N ASP A 80 6.63 -25.23 8.11
CA ASP A 80 6.22 -24.54 6.89
C ASP A 80 4.69 -24.37 6.87
N LEU A 81 4.25 -23.16 6.52
CA LEU A 81 2.84 -22.81 6.37
C LEU A 81 2.64 -22.04 5.07
N ARG A 82 1.63 -22.43 4.30
CA ARG A 82 1.12 -21.64 3.18
C ARG A 82 -0.35 -21.34 3.35
N LEU A 83 -0.71 -20.10 3.05
CA LEU A 83 -2.05 -19.59 3.14
C LEU A 83 -2.52 -19.16 1.75
N TRP A 84 -3.78 -19.47 1.44
CA TRP A 84 -4.45 -19.04 0.23
C TRP A 84 -5.72 -18.30 0.58
N ALA A 85 -6.09 -17.32 -0.24
CA ALA A 85 -7.40 -16.70 -0.18
C ALA A 85 -7.99 -16.60 -1.57
N HIS A 86 -9.25 -17.02 -1.68
CA HIS A 86 -9.98 -17.12 -2.93
C HIS A 86 -11.26 -16.27 -2.86
N GLY A 87 -11.81 -15.96 -4.03
CA GLY A 87 -13.08 -15.25 -4.16
C GLY A 87 -13.05 -14.22 -5.29
N THR A 88 -14.13 -14.16 -6.05
CA THR A 88 -14.30 -13.15 -7.11
C THR A 88 -15.33 -12.13 -6.63
N ALA A 89 -15.14 -10.87 -7.02
CA ALA A 89 -16.14 -9.85 -6.73
C ALA A 89 -17.36 -10.10 -7.62
N ASP A 90 -18.54 -10.01 -7.04
CA ASP A 90 -19.77 -9.89 -7.80
C ASP A 90 -19.80 -8.52 -8.48
N GLU A 91 -19.99 -8.51 -9.80
CA GLU A 91 -19.92 -7.27 -10.60
C GLU A 91 -21.14 -6.38 -10.39
N GLU A 92 -22.32 -6.96 -10.20
CA GLU A 92 -23.57 -6.23 -10.04
C GLU A 92 -23.66 -5.57 -8.66
N LEU A 93 -23.28 -6.31 -7.62
CA LEU A 93 -23.27 -5.86 -6.24
C LEU A 93 -21.98 -5.11 -5.87
N ASN A 94 -20.96 -5.18 -6.73
CA ASN A 94 -19.63 -4.60 -6.53
C ASN A 94 -19.02 -4.97 -5.16
N ARG A 95 -19.05 -6.26 -4.81
CA ARG A 95 -18.56 -6.78 -3.51
C ARG A 95 -18.12 -8.23 -3.60
N TYR A 96 -17.30 -8.66 -2.65
CA TYR A 96 -17.10 -10.09 -2.39
C TYR A 96 -18.28 -10.61 -1.57
N GLU A 97 -18.95 -11.65 -2.06
CA GLU A 97 -19.97 -12.37 -1.29
C GLU A 97 -19.35 -13.37 -0.32
N ARG A 98 -18.21 -13.95 -0.72
CA ARG A 98 -17.47 -14.94 0.06
C ARG A 98 -15.99 -14.82 -0.26
N ILE A 99 -15.17 -14.86 0.79
CA ILE A 99 -13.73 -15.12 0.70
C ILE A 99 -13.50 -16.48 1.37
N VAL A 100 -12.74 -17.35 0.72
CA VAL A 100 -12.40 -18.68 1.25
C VAL A 100 -10.91 -18.70 1.52
N GLU A 101 -10.53 -19.01 2.75
CA GLU A 101 -9.14 -19.14 3.17
C GLU A 101 -8.76 -20.62 3.31
N GLU A 102 -7.57 -20.98 2.84
CA GLU A 102 -7.06 -22.34 2.92
C GLU A 102 -5.65 -22.35 3.51
N LEU A 103 -5.41 -23.30 4.41
CA LEU A 103 -4.13 -23.51 5.08
C LEU A 103 -3.50 -24.82 4.60
N GLN A 104 -2.30 -24.75 4.06
CA GLN A 104 -1.49 -25.92 3.71
C GLN A 104 -0.36 -26.09 4.73
N LEU A 105 -0.31 -27.28 5.32
CA LEU A 105 0.62 -27.68 6.37
C LEU A 105 1.22 -29.05 6.03
N PRO A 106 2.45 -29.35 6.46
CA PRO A 106 3.00 -30.70 6.43
C PRO A 106 2.28 -31.54 7.51
N LEU A 107 1.43 -32.45 7.07
CA LEU A 107 0.61 -33.30 7.95
C LEU A 107 1.08 -34.76 7.95
N GLU A 108 2.22 -35.03 7.32
CA GLU A 108 2.79 -36.37 7.25
C GLU A 108 3.06 -36.92 8.66
N GLY A 109 2.64 -38.16 8.90
CA GLY A 109 2.81 -38.82 10.19
C GLY A 109 1.72 -38.50 11.22
N LEU A 110 0.72 -37.68 10.88
CA LEU A 110 -0.47 -37.50 11.70
C LEU A 110 -1.59 -38.47 11.28
N SER A 111 -2.35 -38.96 12.26
CA SER A 111 -3.62 -39.64 12.01
C SER A 111 -4.71 -38.65 11.59
N GLU A 112 -5.77 -39.14 10.96
CA GLU A 112 -6.94 -38.31 10.60
C GLU A 112 -7.52 -37.58 11.82
N GLU A 113 -7.61 -38.26 12.98
CA GLU A 113 -8.10 -37.66 14.22
C GLU A 113 -7.20 -36.51 14.70
N GLN A 114 -5.88 -36.64 14.54
CA GLN A 114 -4.93 -35.59 14.87
C GLN A 114 -5.05 -34.40 13.91
N VAL A 115 -5.26 -34.64 12.62
CA VAL A 115 -5.51 -33.59 11.61
C VAL A 115 -6.80 -32.84 11.94
N GLN A 116 -7.89 -33.54 12.24
CA GLN A 116 -9.16 -32.92 12.63
C GLN A 116 -9.05 -32.11 13.94
N ALA A 117 -8.33 -32.64 14.93
CA ALA A 117 -8.08 -31.95 16.18
C ALA A 117 -7.21 -30.70 15.99
N LEU A 118 -6.20 -30.75 15.11
CA LEU A 118 -5.39 -29.61 14.72
C LEU A 118 -6.25 -28.53 14.05
N GLY A 119 -7.04 -28.91 13.03
CA GLY A 119 -7.95 -27.99 12.33
C GLY A 119 -8.93 -27.30 13.27
N THR A 120 -9.51 -28.04 14.22
CA THR A 120 -10.40 -27.48 15.24
C THR A 120 -9.71 -26.41 16.08
N VAL A 121 -8.46 -26.63 16.51
CA VAL A 121 -7.75 -25.66 17.35
C VAL A 121 -7.22 -24.48 16.55
N ILE A 122 -6.81 -24.68 15.30
CA ILE A 122 -6.50 -23.59 14.36
C ILE A 122 -7.73 -22.68 14.22
N GLN A 123 -8.89 -23.24 13.90
CA GLN A 123 -10.11 -22.47 13.71
C GLN A 123 -10.49 -21.66 14.96
N ARG A 124 -10.40 -22.29 16.14
CA ARG A 124 -10.68 -21.60 17.41
C ARG A 124 -9.72 -20.44 17.66
N ALA A 125 -8.44 -20.61 17.34
CA ALA A 125 -7.43 -19.57 17.50
C ALA A 125 -7.70 -18.39 16.54
N ILE A 126 -8.04 -18.67 15.28
CA ILE A 126 -8.40 -17.65 14.28
C ILE A 126 -9.62 -16.86 14.75
N VAL A 127 -10.73 -17.53 15.08
CA VAL A 127 -11.98 -16.87 15.53
C VAL A 127 -11.75 -15.99 16.78
N ALA A 128 -10.88 -16.43 17.67
CA ALA A 128 -10.56 -15.69 18.89
C ALA A 128 -9.61 -14.50 18.65
N GLY A 129 -8.64 -14.64 17.74
CA GLY A 129 -7.52 -13.71 17.59
C GLY A 129 -7.60 -12.76 16.39
N CYS A 130 -8.29 -13.15 15.31
CA CYS A 130 -8.19 -12.39 14.07
C CYS A 130 -9.12 -11.18 14.05
N THR A 131 -8.55 -10.01 14.31
CA THR A 131 -9.29 -8.74 14.28
C THR A 131 -9.78 -8.39 12.87
N VAL A 132 -9.05 -8.76 11.82
CA VAL A 132 -9.44 -8.47 10.43
C VAL A 132 -10.72 -9.23 10.05
N GLU A 133 -10.81 -10.53 10.32
CA GLU A 133 -12.04 -11.31 10.10
C GLU A 133 -13.22 -10.72 10.89
N ARG A 134 -13.01 -10.41 12.18
CA ARG A 134 -14.02 -9.80 13.05
C ARG A 134 -14.43 -8.38 12.63
N THR A 135 -13.63 -7.73 11.80
CA THR A 135 -13.95 -6.42 11.20
C THR A 135 -14.76 -6.60 9.92
N VAL A 136 -14.47 -7.62 9.13
CA VAL A 136 -15.22 -7.94 7.90
C VAL A 136 -16.59 -8.57 8.21
N VAL A 137 -16.70 -9.34 9.30
CA VAL A 137 -17.94 -10.02 9.71
C VAL A 137 -18.30 -9.60 11.14
N PRO A 138 -19.42 -8.88 11.35
CA PRO A 138 -20.49 -8.57 10.40
C PRO A 138 -20.21 -7.40 9.44
N GLY A 139 -19.09 -6.70 9.59
CA GLY A 139 -18.73 -5.52 8.81
C GLY A 139 -18.53 -4.29 9.69
N VAL A 140 -17.58 -3.45 9.32
CA VAL A 140 -17.26 -2.19 10.02
C VAL A 140 -17.84 -0.99 9.27
N GLU A 141 -18.16 0.08 10.00
CA GLU A 141 -18.54 1.36 9.40
C GLU A 141 -17.35 1.98 8.66
N VAL A 142 -17.58 2.44 7.42
CA VAL A 142 -16.59 3.17 6.61
C VAL A 142 -17.12 4.57 6.30
N LYS A 143 -16.34 5.60 6.61
CA LYS A 143 -16.68 7.02 6.37
C LYS A 143 -15.72 7.64 5.37
N HIS A 144 -16.23 8.54 4.54
CA HIS A 144 -15.44 9.32 3.59
C HIS A 144 -15.59 10.80 3.89
N ARG A 145 -14.45 11.49 4.04
CA ARG A 145 -14.41 12.93 4.29
C ARG A 145 -13.29 13.56 3.44
N PRO A 146 -13.62 14.46 2.50
CA PRO A 146 -12.59 15.21 1.79
C PRO A 146 -11.94 16.22 2.73
N LEU A 147 -10.61 16.30 2.71
CA LEU A 147 -9.82 17.34 3.38
C LEU A 147 -9.36 18.36 2.35
N ARG A 148 -9.27 19.63 2.76
CA ARG A 148 -8.64 20.67 1.93
C ARG A 148 -7.14 20.59 2.15
N ALA A 149 -6.37 20.58 1.07
CA ALA A 149 -4.94 20.84 1.14
C ALA A 149 -4.76 22.36 1.07
N GLU A 150 -4.08 22.97 2.05
CA GLU A 150 -3.66 24.35 1.91
C GLU A 150 -2.58 24.41 0.83
N SER A 151 -2.70 25.33 -0.14
CA SER A 151 -1.66 25.49 -1.14
C SER A 151 -0.44 26.09 -0.45
N ASN A 152 0.66 25.34 -0.36
CA ASN A 152 1.94 25.90 0.05
C ASN A 152 2.57 26.73 -1.11
N ALA A 153 1.78 27.63 -1.70
CA ALA A 153 2.19 28.53 -2.77
C ALA A 153 3.28 29.50 -2.28
N SER A 154 3.20 29.92 -1.01
CA SER A 154 4.16 30.84 -0.39
C SER A 154 5.58 30.27 -0.24
N ALA A 155 5.75 28.95 -0.11
CA ALA A 155 7.08 28.33 -0.05
C ALA A 155 7.73 28.16 -1.44
N ARG A 156 6.92 27.97 -2.49
CA ARG A 156 7.42 27.84 -3.88
C ARG A 156 7.82 29.18 -4.49
N ASP A 157 7.16 30.27 -4.10
CA ASP A 157 7.54 31.62 -4.53
C ASP A 157 8.86 32.08 -3.87
N ALA A 158 9.15 31.65 -2.64
CA ALA A 158 10.41 31.97 -1.96
C ALA A 158 11.63 31.24 -2.56
N ALA A 159 11.50 29.95 -2.89
CA ALA A 159 12.60 29.17 -3.49
C ALA A 159 12.91 29.58 -4.95
N SER A 160 11.98 30.25 -5.63
CA SER A 160 12.18 30.78 -6.99
C SER A 160 12.88 32.15 -6.99
N ALA A 161 12.99 32.82 -5.84
CA ALA A 161 13.56 34.17 -5.71
C ALA A 161 15.06 34.17 -5.30
N GLU A 162 15.63 33.04 -4.89
CA GLU A 162 17.02 32.97 -4.39
C GLU A 162 18.05 32.41 -5.39
N GLY A 163 17.74 32.34 -6.68
CA GLY A 163 18.66 31.84 -7.70
C GLY A 163 18.82 32.76 -8.91
N ASP A 164 19.65 33.82 -8.79
CA ASP A 164 20.69 34.22 -9.77
C ASP A 164 21.32 35.59 -9.41
N PRO A 165 22.54 35.65 -8.81
CA PRO A 165 23.33 36.87 -8.74
C PRO A 165 24.52 36.77 -9.72
N SER A 166 24.27 36.78 -11.03
CA SER A 166 25.34 37.03 -12.00
C SER A 166 24.84 37.68 -13.29
N ALA A 167 24.43 38.95 -13.21
CA ALA A 167 24.37 39.81 -14.38
C ALA A 167 24.60 41.29 -14.01
N ALA A 168 25.87 41.62 -13.73
CA ALA A 168 26.38 42.98 -13.87
C ALA A 168 27.89 42.89 -14.15
N ASP A 169 28.31 43.07 -15.40
CA ASP A 169 28.99 44.30 -15.85
C ASP A 169 29.53 44.14 -17.29
N GLY A 170 29.60 45.25 -18.03
CA GLY A 170 30.52 45.38 -19.18
C GLY A 170 29.90 45.61 -20.56
N THR A 171 29.85 46.88 -20.97
CA THR A 171 29.43 47.38 -22.30
C THR A 171 30.65 47.57 -23.25
N SER A 172 30.36 47.59 -24.57
CA SER A 172 31.14 48.16 -25.69
C SER A 172 32.16 47.21 -26.37
N ALA A 173 32.37 47.18 -27.70
CA ALA A 173 31.86 47.92 -28.87
C ALA A 173 32.17 47.12 -30.17
N ASP A 174 31.54 47.56 -31.27
CA ASP A 174 31.95 47.49 -32.69
C ASP A 174 32.05 46.15 -33.44
N ALA A 175 31.24 45.99 -34.51
CA ALA A 175 31.69 46.25 -35.90
C ALA A 175 30.65 45.83 -36.97
N ALA A 176 30.33 46.79 -37.84
CA ALA A 176 30.00 46.73 -39.27
C ALA A 176 29.48 45.43 -39.94
N SER A 177 28.29 45.53 -40.53
CA SER A 177 27.86 44.85 -41.78
C SER A 177 28.40 45.64 -42.99
N PRO A 178 28.60 45.08 -44.22
CA PRO A 178 27.51 44.49 -45.03
C PRO A 178 27.82 43.27 -45.94
N HIS A 179 26.72 42.63 -46.35
CA HIS A 179 26.48 41.68 -47.46
C HIS A 179 27.14 42.05 -48.82
N PRO A 180 27.25 41.15 -49.85
CA PRO A 180 26.10 40.53 -50.56
C PRO A 180 26.33 39.17 -51.31
N GLY A 181 25.28 38.67 -52.01
CA GLY A 181 25.31 37.70 -53.14
C GLY A 181 24.62 36.34 -52.86
N GLU A 182 23.44 36.03 -53.43
CA GLU A 182 23.18 35.31 -54.72
C GLU A 182 23.69 33.84 -54.71
N GLU A 183 23.02 32.78 -55.17
CA GLU A 183 22.05 32.59 -56.27
C GLU A 183 21.34 31.22 -56.11
N GLN A 184 20.25 31.06 -56.86
CA GLN A 184 19.36 29.91 -56.97
C GLN A 184 20.02 28.66 -57.62
N ALA A 185 19.53 27.49 -57.24
CA ALA A 185 19.35 26.33 -58.13
C ALA A 185 18.13 25.51 -57.63
#